data_AF-A0A844X237-F1
#
_entry.id   AF-A0A844X237-F1
#
_cell.length_a   1.000
_cell.length_b   1.000
_cell.length_c   1.000
_cell.angle_alpha   90.00
_cell.angle_beta   90.00
_cell.angle_gamma   90.00
#
_symmetry.space_group_name_H-M   'P 1'
#
loop_
_entity.id
_entity.type
_entity.pdbx_description
1 polymer ?
#
loop_
_entity_poly.entity_id
_entity_poly.type
_entity_poly.pdbx_seq_one_letter_code
_entity_poly.pdbx_strand_id
1 'polypeptide(L)'
;TEALADLAEIKSGVAIRDGELFTTSSGRVWGIHNNSVHPVSGPGVVNISSLEYKVLIQAKKYGKDKAIITLNHLEKKKILDPEQIKRTKAILKLMKDKK
;
A
#
# COMPACT_ATOMS: atom_id res chain seq x y z
N THR A 1 -11.27 -15.98 -0.39
CA THR A 1 -10.04 -15.36 -0.94
C THR A 1 -8.88 -15.71 -0.03
N GLU A 2 -7.66 -15.83 -0.56
CA GLU A 2 -6.46 -16.20 0.20
C GLU A 2 -6.30 -15.37 1.49
N ALA A 3 -6.57 -14.06 1.42
CA ALA A 3 -6.54 -13.16 2.58
C ALA A 3 -7.46 -13.58 3.76
N LEU A 4 -8.60 -14.22 3.50
CA LEU A 4 -9.49 -14.69 4.57
C LEU A 4 -8.95 -15.96 5.24
N ALA A 5 -8.29 -16.83 4.46
CA ALA A 5 -7.62 -18.01 5.00
C ALA A 5 -6.41 -17.60 5.84
N ASP A 6 -5.59 -16.68 5.33
CA ASP A 6 -4.46 -16.07 6.05
C ASP A 6 -4.89 -15.49 7.41
N LEU A 7 -5.99 -14.72 7.44
CA LEU A 7 -6.53 -14.14 8.67
C LEU A 7 -7.07 -15.21 9.63
N ALA A 8 -7.60 -16.33 9.12
CA ALA A 8 -8.02 -17.45 9.95
C ALA A 8 -6.83 -18.15 10.60
N GLU A 9 -5.74 -18.39 9.85
CA GLU A 9 -4.48 -18.96 10.37
C GLU A 9 -3.87 -18.09 11.47
N ILE A 10 -3.87 -16.77 11.29
CA ILE A 10 -3.40 -15.82 12.30
C ILE A 10 -4.26 -15.91 13.56
N LYS A 11 -5.59 -15.94 13.42
CA LYS A 11 -6.52 -16.03 14.56
C LYS A 11 -6.44 -17.36 15.30
N SER A 12 -6.19 -18.46 14.59
CA SER A 12 -6.05 -19.79 15.18
C SER A 12 -4.65 -20.06 15.74
N GLY A 13 -3.71 -19.13 15.58
CA GLY A 13 -2.33 -19.27 16.07
C GLY A 13 -1.46 -20.22 15.24
N VAL A 14 -1.85 -20.51 14.00
CA VAL A 14 -1.12 -21.40 13.08
C VAL A 14 -0.01 -20.65 12.34
N ALA A 15 -0.21 -19.35 12.09
CA ALA A 15 0.79 -18.51 11.43
C ALA A 15 2.05 -18.36 12.32
N ILE A 16 3.23 -18.37 11.70
CA ILE A 16 4.49 -18.12 12.39
C ILE A 16 4.54 -16.65 12.79
N ARG A 17 4.68 -16.37 14.09
CA ARG A 17 4.77 -15.01 14.62
C ARG A 17 6.21 -14.62 14.93
N ASP A 18 6.62 -13.45 14.45
CA ASP A 18 7.87 -12.79 14.80
C ASP A 18 7.59 -11.33 15.18
N GLY A 19 7.54 -11.06 16.49
CA GLY A 19 7.16 -9.75 17.03
C GLY A 19 5.76 -9.29 16.60
N GLU A 20 5.73 -8.25 15.77
CA GLU A 20 4.52 -7.66 15.18
C GLU A 20 4.16 -8.23 13.79
N LEU A 21 4.91 -9.22 13.30
CA LEU A 21 4.71 -9.84 11.99
C LEU A 21 4.18 -11.28 12.11
N PHE A 22 3.37 -11.68 11.14
CA PHE A 22 2.88 -13.04 10.95
C PHE A 22 3.21 -13.52 9.54
N THR A 23 3.82 -14.68 9.43
CA THR A 23 4.03 -15.39 8.16
C THR A 23 3.04 -16.55 8.07
N THR A 24 2.23 -16.54 7.02
CA THR A 24 1.15 -17.52 6.78
C THR A 24 1.60 -18.63 5.83
N SER A 25 0.83 -19.71 5.74
CA SER A 25 1.14 -20.85 4.87
C SER A 25 1.22 -20.47 3.39
N SER A 26 0.50 -19.42 2.99
CA SER A 26 0.55 -18.85 1.65
C SER A 26 1.88 -18.13 1.33
N GLY A 27 2.77 -17.98 2.32
CA GLY A 27 3.99 -17.18 2.22
C GLY A 27 3.78 -15.67 2.37
N ARG A 28 2.56 -15.21 2.66
CA ARG A 28 2.29 -13.78 2.90
C ARG A 28 2.68 -13.37 4.30
N VAL A 29 3.13 -12.12 4.40
CA VAL A 29 3.47 -11.46 5.65
C VAL A 29 2.38 -10.45 5.98
N TRP A 30 1.93 -10.51 7.23
CA TRP A 30 0.94 -9.61 7.82
C TRP A 30 1.54 -8.92 9.02
N GLY A 31 1.20 -7.65 9.24
CA GLY A 31 1.59 -6.87 10.40
C GLY A 31 0.41 -6.69 11.34
N ILE A 32 0.66 -6.55 12.64
CA ILE A 32 -0.33 -6.08 13.61
C ILE A 32 0.12 -4.78 14.24
N HIS A 33 -0.76 -3.77 14.18
CA HIS A 33 -0.54 -2.51 14.85
C HIS A 33 -1.87 -1.98 15.38
N ASN A 34 -1.92 -1.49 16.63
CA ASN A 34 -3.14 -1.04 17.30
C ASN A 34 -4.32 -2.03 17.17
N ASN A 35 -4.06 -3.32 17.39
CA ASN A 35 -5.04 -4.41 17.28
C ASN A 35 -5.65 -4.59 15.87
N SER A 36 -5.00 -4.03 14.83
CA SER A 36 -5.41 -4.17 13.43
C SER A 36 -4.36 -4.97 12.65
N VAL A 37 -4.81 -6.09 12.09
CA VAL A 37 -4.00 -6.94 11.20
C VAL A 37 -4.11 -6.42 9.77
N HIS A 38 -2.98 -6.15 9.14
CA HIS A 38 -2.91 -5.57 7.80
C HIS A 38 -1.85 -6.29 6.95
N PRO A 39 -2.05 -6.38 5.63
CA PRO A 39 -1.09 -7.08 4.79
C PRO A 39 0.17 -6.23 4.62
N VAL A 40 1.33 -6.87 4.78
CA VAL A 40 2.66 -6.27 4.55
C VAL A 40 3.24 -6.73 3.21
N SER A 41 2.86 -7.93 2.76
CA SER A 41 3.29 -8.50 1.47
C SER A 41 2.22 -9.32 0.76
N GLY A 42 2.52 -9.68 -0.48
CA GLY A 42 1.72 -10.59 -1.31
C GLY A 42 0.98 -9.91 -2.45
N PRO A 43 0.21 -10.69 -3.23
CA PRO A 43 -0.49 -10.17 -4.41
C PRO A 43 -1.39 -8.98 -4.06
N GLY A 44 -1.29 -7.91 -4.83
CA GLY A 44 -2.07 -6.69 -4.65
C GLY A 44 -1.66 -5.80 -3.47
N VAL A 45 -0.59 -6.15 -2.73
CA VAL A 45 -0.08 -5.36 -1.62
C VAL A 45 1.11 -4.55 -2.10
N VAL A 46 1.06 -3.24 -1.86
CA VAL A 46 2.06 -2.30 -2.34
C VAL A 46 2.45 -1.38 -1.20
N ASN A 47 3.72 -1.45 -0.80
CA ASN A 47 4.27 -0.52 0.18
C ASN A 47 4.59 0.80 -0.52
N ILE A 48 4.09 1.89 0.05
CA ILE A 48 4.28 3.24 -0.46
C ILE A 48 4.89 4.11 0.63
N SER A 49 5.74 5.05 0.23
CA SER A 49 6.29 6.05 1.13
C SER A 49 5.21 7.05 1.57
N SER A 50 5.51 7.81 2.64
CA SER A 50 4.65 8.89 3.10
C SER A 50 4.40 9.97 2.03
N LEU A 51 5.35 10.17 1.12
CA LEU A 51 5.22 11.15 0.04
C LEU A 51 4.31 10.63 -1.08
N GLU A 52 4.45 9.36 -1.47
CA GLU A 52 3.54 8.71 -2.42
C GLU A 52 2.11 8.74 -1.85
N TYR A 53 1.91 8.42 -0.57
CA TYR A 53 0.62 8.52 0.10
C TYR A 53 0.02 9.93 0.05
N LYS A 54 0.82 10.98 0.29
CA LYS A 54 0.35 12.38 0.18
C LYS A 54 -0.17 12.70 -1.22
N VAL A 55 0.49 12.21 -2.28
CA VAL A 55 0.03 12.39 -3.67
C VAL A 55 -1.32 11.69 -3.89
N LEU A 56 -1.46 10.44 -3.44
CA LEU A 56 -2.71 9.69 -3.57
C LEU A 56 -3.87 10.33 -2.80
N ILE A 57 -3.60 10.90 -1.62
CA ILE A 57 -4.60 11.65 -0.85
C ILE A 57 -5.03 12.92 -1.59
N GLN A 58 -4.13 13.62 -2.28
CA GLN A 58 -4.51 14.76 -3.10
C GLN A 58 -5.44 14.35 -4.24
N ALA A 59 -5.20 13.20 -4.88
CA ALA A 59 -6.07 12.69 -5.94
C ALA A 59 -7.49 12.47 -5.43
N LYS A 60 -7.63 11.87 -4.24
CA LYS A 60 -8.92 11.64 -3.58
C LYS A 60 -9.63 12.94 -3.20
N LYS A 61 -8.89 13.95 -2.74
CA LYS A 61 -9.47 15.22 -2.24
C LYS A 61 -9.81 16.21 -3.34
N TYR A 62 -8.94 16.35 -4.34
CA TYR A 62 -8.98 17.46 -5.30
C TYR A 62 -8.96 17.01 -6.77
N GLY A 63 -9.00 15.70 -7.03
CA GLY A 63 -8.93 15.14 -8.38
C GLY A 63 -7.51 14.77 -8.81
N LYS A 64 -7.42 13.86 -9.79
CA LYS A 64 -6.16 13.29 -10.27
C LYS A 64 -5.21 14.34 -10.84
N ASP A 65 -5.74 15.37 -11.50
CA ASP A 65 -4.90 16.41 -12.14
C ASP A 65 -4.00 17.11 -11.13
N LYS A 66 -4.54 17.48 -9.96
CA LYS A 66 -3.74 18.11 -8.89
C LYS A 66 -2.68 17.16 -8.33
N ALA A 67 -3.00 15.88 -8.21
CA ALA A 67 -2.04 14.88 -7.77
C ALA A 67 -0.91 14.69 -8.79
N ILE A 68 -1.23 14.68 -10.09
CA ILE A 68 -0.24 14.59 -11.17
C ILE A 68 0.70 15.81 -11.14
N ILE A 69 0.18 17.01 -10.93
CA ILE A 69 1.00 18.22 -10.79
C ILE A 69 1.99 18.08 -9.62
N THR A 70 1.51 17.64 -8.46
CA THR A 70 2.36 17.41 -7.28
C THR A 70 3.40 16.33 -7.54
N LEU A 71 3.01 15.22 -8.18
CA LEU A 71 3.93 14.14 -8.52
C LEU A 71 5.04 14.62 -9.46
N ASN A 72 4.70 15.38 -10.49
CA ASN A 72 5.66 15.97 -11.43
C ASN A 72 6.63 16.94 -10.73
N HIS A 73 6.17 17.67 -9.71
CA HIS A 73 7.04 18.53 -8.91
C HIS A 73 8.04 17.73 -8.07
N LEU A 74 7.58 16.62 -7.46
CA LEU A 74 8.45 15.71 -6.70
C LEU A 74 9.46 15.00 -7.61
N GLU A 75 9.04 14.62 -8.83
CA GLU A 75 9.89 14.03 -9.87
C GLU A 75 10.99 15.02 -10.31
N LYS A 76 10.63 16.27 -10.65
CA LYS A 76 11.59 17.31 -11.04
C LYS A 76 12.61 17.63 -9.95
N LYS A 77 12.19 17.57 -8.69
CA LYS A 77 13.07 17.79 -7.54
C LYS A 77 13.90 16.55 -7.15
N LYS A 78 13.73 15.42 -7.84
CA LYS A 78 14.40 14.14 -7.53
C LYS A 78 14.19 13.70 -6.08
N ILE A 79 13.04 14.04 -5.49
CA ILE A 79 12.69 13.64 -4.12
C ILE A 79 12.21 12.20 -4.08
N LEU A 80 11.49 11.78 -5.13
CA LEU A 80 11.07 10.40 -5.34
C LEU A 80 11.96 9.75 -6.39
N ASP A 81 12.30 8.49 -6.17
CA ASP A 81 13.01 7.68 -7.15
C ASP A 81 12.09 7.28 -8.34
N PRO A 82 12.66 6.85 -9.47
CA PRO A 82 11.86 6.48 -10.65
C PRO A 82 10.84 5.37 -10.40
N GLU A 83 11.11 4.46 -9.46
CA GLU A 83 10.22 3.36 -9.13
C GLU A 83 9.00 3.85 -8.35
N GLN A 84 9.20 4.72 -7.34
CA GLN A 84 8.16 5.42 -6.59
C GLN A 84 7.26 6.24 -7.51
N ILE A 85 7.85 6.96 -8.47
CA ILE A 85 7.08 7.71 -9.47
C ILE A 85 6.23 6.77 -10.33
N LYS A 86 6.83 5.71 -10.87
CA LYS A 86 6.14 4.73 -11.73
C LYS A 86 4.99 4.06 -10.98
N ARG A 87 5.24 3.61 -9.75
CA ARG A 87 4.26 2.98 -8.86
C ARG A 87 3.11 3.93 -8.54
N THR A 88 3.41 5.18 -8.17
CA THR A 88 2.36 6.18 -7.88
C THR A 88 1.51 6.48 -9.10
N LYS A 89 2.11 6.63 -10.30
CA LYS A 89 1.38 6.80 -11.57
C LYS A 89 0.44 5.61 -11.84
N ALA A 90 0.90 4.38 -11.61
CA ALA A 90 0.07 3.19 -11.77
C ALA A 90 -1.13 3.18 -10.81
N ILE A 91 -0.92 3.51 -9.53
CA ILE A 91 -2.01 3.57 -8.55
C ILE A 91 -3.01 4.67 -8.91
N LEU A 92 -2.55 5.87 -9.28
CA LEU A 92 -3.42 6.97 -9.71
C LEU A 92 -4.33 6.58 -10.88
N LYS A 93 -3.83 5.77 -11.83
CA LYS A 93 -4.62 5.26 -12.96
C LYS A 93 -5.74 4.32 -12.52
N LEU A 94 -5.52 3.53 -11.47
CA LEU A 94 -6.50 2.59 -10.90
C LEU A 94 -7.54 3.27 -10.01
N MET A 95 -7.23 4.45 -9.46
CA MET A 95 -8.21 5.21 -8.67
C MET A 95 -9.41 5.60 -9.54
N LYS A 96 -10.62 5.40 -9.04
CA LYS A 96 -11.83 5.90 -9.71
C LYS A 96 -11.83 7.42 -9.63
N ASP A 97 -12.18 8.08 -10.74
CA ASP A 97 -12.44 9.52 -10.70
C ASP A 97 -13.65 9.80 -9.81
N LYS A 98 -13.54 10.86 -9.01
CA LYS A 98 -14.66 11.32 -8.21
C LYS A 98 -15.66 11.92 -9.20
N LYS A 99 -16.75 11.19 -9.46
CA LYS A 99 -17.93 11.73 -10.16
C LYS A 99 -18.52 12.89 -9.36
#